data_AF-A0A8X6QA62-F1
#
_entry.id   AF-A0A8X6QA62-F1
#
_cell.length_a   1.000
_cell.length_b   1.000
_cell.length_c   1.000
_cell.angle_alpha   90.00
_cell.angle_beta   90.00
_cell.angle_gamma   90.00
#
_symmetry.space_group_name_H-M   'P 1'
#
loop_
_entity.id
_entity.type
_entity.pdbx_description
1 polymer ?
#
loop_
_entity_poly.entity_id
_entity_poly.type
_entity_poly.pdbx_seq_one_letter_code
_entity_poly.pdbx_strand_id
1 'polypeptide(L)'
;MIMINLHIYCSQWKKGHLLKLFKSFSPGVESYSKALQQLHSRFGKEGLLTEVNVRDLFSLVLLKNSQQKFSLRKLYDNLESKLRALEVLGVTRDKNAAMIYSLVKSSLPDDTLRARQRSRVINRSQKESESSEEIQKNESTHRMDLDGLLSFILVEIEIEERVSIAT
;
A
#
# COMPACT_ATOMS: atom_id res chain seq x y z
N MET A 1 8.60 -8.85 15.03
CA MET A 1 7.69 -7.69 14.91
C MET A 1 8.42 -6.33 15.00
N ILE A 2 9.45 -6.16 15.85
CA ILE A 2 10.14 -4.87 16.06
C ILE A 2 10.97 -4.41 14.84
N MET A 3 11.58 -5.33 14.09
CA MET A 3 12.44 -4.98 12.93
C MET A 3 11.68 -4.41 11.73
N ILE A 4 10.41 -4.78 11.52
CA ILE A 4 9.59 -4.26 10.40
C ILE A 4 9.24 -2.79 10.65
N ASN A 5 8.89 -2.44 11.90
CA ASN A 5 8.67 -1.05 12.29
C ASN A 5 9.96 -0.23 12.08
N LEU A 6 11.11 -0.76 12.50
CA LEU A 6 12.38 -0.04 12.34
C LEU A 6 12.72 0.29 10.88
N HIS A 7 12.42 -0.60 9.93
CA HIS A 7 12.68 -0.37 8.51
C HIS A 7 11.78 0.74 7.92
N ILE A 8 10.49 0.73 8.27
CA ILE A 8 9.55 1.78 7.85
C ILE A 8 9.93 3.12 8.47
N TYR A 9 10.26 3.14 9.75
CA TYR A 9 10.78 4.34 10.40
C TYR A 9 12.05 4.80 9.67
N CYS A 10 13.08 3.97 9.53
CA CYS A 10 14.34 4.35 8.87
C CYS A 10 14.19 4.81 7.41
N SER A 11 13.24 4.27 6.65
CA SER A 11 12.99 4.71 5.27
C SER A 11 12.31 6.08 5.18
N GLN A 12 11.61 6.50 6.23
CA GLN A 12 10.85 7.77 6.25
C GLN A 12 11.66 8.93 6.84
N TRP A 13 12.76 8.67 7.57
CA TRP A 13 13.60 9.71 8.18
C TRP A 13 14.84 10.02 7.33
N LYS A 14 15.28 11.29 7.35
CA LYS A 14 16.56 11.68 6.73
C LYS A 14 17.71 10.86 7.32
N LYS A 15 18.27 9.94 6.51
CA LYS A 15 19.41 9.05 6.86
C LYS A 15 20.49 9.76 7.68
N GLY A 16 20.82 11.02 7.36
CA GLY A 16 21.84 11.80 8.08
C GLY A 16 21.56 12.10 9.56
N HIS A 17 20.29 12.33 9.94
CA HIS A 17 19.93 12.62 11.33
C HIS A 17 19.89 11.35 12.19
N LEU A 18 19.41 10.24 11.61
CA LEU A 18 19.46 8.92 12.23
C LEU A 18 20.91 8.50 12.49
N LEU A 19 21.79 8.64 11.50
CA LEU A 19 23.22 8.32 11.64
C LEU A 19 23.90 9.13 12.76
N LYS A 20 23.60 10.42 12.87
CA LYS A 20 24.16 11.28 13.93
C LYS A 20 23.65 10.86 15.32
N LEU A 21 22.38 10.47 15.43
CA LEU A 21 21.80 9.97 16.67
C LEU A 21 22.42 8.62 17.04
N PHE A 22 22.48 7.65 16.12
CA PHE A 22 23.09 6.34 16.35
C PHE A 22 24.57 6.43 16.75
N LYS A 23 25.35 7.34 16.14
CA LYS A 23 26.76 7.57 16.51
C LYS A 23 26.94 8.14 17.93
N SER A 24 25.91 8.75 18.51
CA SER A 24 25.96 9.28 19.89
C SER A 24 25.70 8.21 20.96
N PHE A 25 25.23 7.03 20.57
CA PHE A 25 24.99 5.91 21.48
C PHE A 25 26.21 4.99 21.54
N SER A 26 26.59 4.58 22.76
CA SER A 26 27.60 3.54 22.97
C SER A 26 27.11 2.21 22.41
N PRO A 27 27.94 1.41 21.71
CA PRO A 27 27.54 0.11 21.16
C PRO A 27 27.21 -0.87 22.30
N GLY A 28 25.93 -0.97 22.63
CA GLY A 28 25.39 -1.84 23.67
C GLY A 28 23.89 -2.03 23.51
N VAL A 29 23.37 -3.20 23.84
CA VAL A 29 21.96 -3.60 23.61
C VAL A 29 20.96 -2.68 24.32
N GLU A 30 21.29 -2.21 25.53
CA GLU A 30 20.50 -1.22 26.28
C GLU A 30 20.49 0.18 25.65
N SER A 31 21.56 0.55 24.93
CA SER A 31 21.64 1.83 24.24
C SER A 31 20.68 1.89 23.07
N TYR A 32 20.41 0.76 22.39
CA TYR A 32 19.51 0.71 21.24
C TYR A 32 18.04 0.90 21.63
N SER A 33 17.58 0.32 22.76
CA SER A 33 16.18 0.51 23.20
C SER A 33 15.94 1.97 23.62
N LYS A 34 16.89 2.58 24.34
CA LYS A 34 16.85 4.01 24.70
C LYS A 34 16.94 4.92 23.47
N ALA A 35 17.78 4.59 22.50
CA ALA A 35 17.87 5.31 21.23
C ALA A 35 16.54 5.27 20.47
N LEU A 36 15.90 4.09 20.43
CA LEU A 36 14.59 3.91 19.83
C LEU A 36 13.51 4.70 20.53
N GLN A 37 13.49 4.69 21.86
CA GLN A 37 12.51 5.41 22.66
C GLN A 37 12.69 6.93 22.51
N GLN A 38 13.92 7.44 22.47
CA GLN A 38 14.20 8.86 22.20
C GLN A 38 13.89 9.25 20.76
N LEU A 39 14.16 8.37 19.79
CA LEU A 39 13.78 8.59 18.40
C LEU A 39 12.25 8.66 18.29
N HIS A 40 11.54 7.73 18.92
CA HIS A 40 10.09 7.73 18.97
C HIS A 40 9.53 8.96 19.68
N SER A 41 10.09 9.38 20.81
CA SER A 41 9.64 10.59 21.53
C SER A 41 9.89 11.87 20.72
N ARG A 42 11.03 11.96 20.04
CA ARG A 42 11.43 13.16 19.28
C ARG A 42 10.79 13.25 17.90
N PHE A 43 10.53 12.09 17.28
CA PHE A 43 10.14 11.99 15.88
C PHE A 43 8.87 11.17 15.65
N GLY A 44 8.47 10.29 16.56
CA GLY A 44 7.21 9.52 16.54
C GLY A 44 5.98 10.40 16.84
N LYS A 45 5.84 11.50 16.10
CA LYS A 45 4.60 12.29 16.05
C LYS A 45 3.62 11.54 15.15
N GLU A 46 3.03 10.47 15.66
CA GLU A 46 2.18 9.54 14.90
C GLU A 46 1.10 10.24 14.07
N GLY A 47 0.48 11.31 14.60
CA GLY A 47 -0.49 12.13 13.87
C GLY A 47 0.11 12.82 12.63
N LEU A 48 1.32 13.38 12.74
CA LEU A 48 2.02 14.00 11.61
C LEU A 48 2.48 12.95 10.59
N LEU A 49 2.99 11.80 11.04
CA LEU A 49 3.34 10.70 10.14
C LEU A 49 2.10 10.18 9.40
N THR A 50 0.97 10.08 10.08
CA THR A 50 -0.31 9.68 9.48
C THR A 50 -0.72 10.68 8.40
N GLU A 51 -0.69 11.98 8.70
CA GLU A 51 -1.01 13.04 7.75
C GLU A 51 -0.11 12.97 6.50
N VAL A 52 1.21 12.83 6.68
CA VAL A 52 2.16 12.73 5.57
C VAL A 52 1.86 11.49 4.71
N ASN A 53 1.65 10.33 5.31
CA ASN A 53 1.37 9.11 4.54
C ASN A 53 0.02 9.19 3.80
N VAL A 54 -1.01 9.79 4.41
CA VAL A 54 -2.30 10.04 3.74
C VAL A 54 -2.10 11.01 2.57
N ARG A 55 -1.40 12.13 2.79
CA ARG A 55 -1.12 13.12 1.74
C ARG A 55 -0.30 12.52 0.59
N ASP A 56 0.68 11.69 0.89
CA ASP A 56 1.46 10.97 -0.12
C ASP A 56 0.58 10.02 -0.92
N LEU A 57 -0.37 9.33 -0.28
CA LEU A 57 -1.38 8.50 -0.95
C LEU A 57 -2.25 9.33 -1.91
N PHE A 58 -2.71 10.52 -1.49
CA PHE A 58 -3.41 11.45 -2.38
C PHE A 58 -2.52 11.94 -3.53
N SER A 59 -1.22 12.15 -3.29
CA SER A 59 -0.29 12.55 -4.34
C SER A 59 -0.19 11.51 -5.45
N LEU A 60 -0.27 10.21 -5.13
CA LEU A 60 -0.29 9.13 -6.13
C LEU A 60 -1.53 9.21 -7.03
N VAL A 61 -2.68 9.61 -6.48
CA VAL A 61 -3.91 9.86 -7.27
C VAL A 61 -3.73 11.04 -8.23
N LEU A 62 -3.05 12.10 -7.79
CA LEU A 62 -2.78 13.26 -8.65
C LEU A 62 -1.74 12.94 -9.74
N LEU A 63 -0.74 12.12 -9.41
CA LEU A 63 0.28 11.68 -10.36
C LEU A 63 -0.32 10.87 -11.52
N LYS A 64 -1.36 10.06 -11.27
CA LYS A 64 -2.12 9.40 -12.34
C LYS A 64 -2.66 10.39 -13.38
N ASN A 65 -3.18 11.54 -12.94
CA ASN A 65 -3.76 12.55 -13.83
C ASN A 65 -2.71 13.42 -14.52
N SER A 66 -1.44 13.30 -14.12
CA SER A 66 -0.34 13.95 -14.81
C SER A 66 0.03 13.15 -16.07
N GLN A 67 0.53 13.82 -17.11
CA GLN A 67 1.01 13.18 -18.35
C GLN A 67 2.27 12.31 -18.14
N GLN A 68 2.71 12.12 -16.89
CA GLN A 68 3.88 11.33 -16.55
C GLN A 68 3.52 9.84 -16.55
N LYS A 69 4.07 9.08 -17.49
CA LYS A 69 3.95 7.62 -17.50
C LYS A 69 4.62 7.05 -16.24
N PHE A 70 3.81 6.52 -15.33
CA PHE A 70 4.26 5.83 -14.14
C PHE A 70 4.15 4.31 -14.38
N SER A 71 5.20 3.54 -14.07
CA SER A 71 5.09 2.08 -14.20
C SER A 71 4.17 1.52 -13.12
N LEU A 72 3.33 0.55 -13.49
CA LEU A 72 2.37 -0.06 -12.56
C LEU A 72 3.07 -0.66 -11.34
N ARG A 73 4.26 -1.24 -11.56
CA ARG A 73 5.15 -1.74 -10.51
C ARG A 73 5.52 -0.68 -9.47
N LYS A 74 6.03 0.48 -9.92
CA LYS A 74 6.41 1.56 -9.01
C LYS A 74 5.20 2.11 -8.27
N LEU A 75 4.04 2.18 -8.92
CA LEU A 75 2.80 2.63 -8.28
C LEU A 75 2.42 1.68 -7.15
N TYR A 76 2.43 0.37 -7.43
CA TYR A 76 2.12 -0.67 -6.45
C TYR A 76 3.11 -0.65 -5.27
N ASP A 77 4.42 -0.59 -5.51
CA ASP A 77 5.42 -0.56 -4.45
C ASP A 77 5.23 0.67 -3.53
N ASN A 78 4.88 1.83 -4.09
CA ASN A 78 4.57 3.03 -3.31
C ASN A 78 3.27 2.88 -2.53
N LEU A 79 2.21 2.36 -3.14
CA LEU A 79 0.93 2.11 -2.47
C LEU A 79 1.12 1.16 -1.29
N GLU A 80 1.78 0.01 -1.51
CA GLU A 80 2.02 -0.99 -0.47
C GLU A 80 2.84 -0.40 0.68
N SER A 81 3.90 0.35 0.38
CA SER A 81 4.73 1.03 1.39
C SER A 81 3.93 1.99 2.26
N LYS A 82 3.06 2.83 1.65
CA LYS A 82 2.24 3.79 2.41
C LYS A 82 1.12 3.10 3.19
N LEU A 83 0.48 2.06 2.63
CA LEU A 83 -0.53 1.27 3.36
C LEU A 83 0.07 0.59 4.59
N ARG A 84 1.26 0.00 4.45
CA ARG A 84 1.99 -0.63 5.55
C ARG A 84 2.41 0.39 6.62
N ALA A 85 2.83 1.59 6.22
CA ALA A 85 3.15 2.66 7.16
C ALA A 85 1.91 3.11 7.95
N LEU A 86 0.76 3.23 7.30
CA LEU A 86 -0.51 3.57 7.95
C LEU A 86 -0.96 2.48 8.93
N GLU A 87 -0.81 1.21 8.56
CA GLU A 87 -1.12 0.07 9.44
C GLU A 87 -0.28 0.10 10.73
N VAL A 88 1.03 0.36 10.60
CA VAL A 88 1.94 0.48 11.77
C VAL A 88 1.60 1.67 12.67
N LEU A 89 1.04 2.74 12.10
CA LEU A 89 0.60 3.93 12.84
C LEU A 89 -0.80 3.75 13.46
N GLY A 90 -1.38 2.55 13.41
CA GLY A 90 -2.69 2.26 14.00
C GLY A 90 -3.88 2.74 13.16
N VAL A 91 -3.64 3.15 11.91
CA VAL A 91 -4.71 3.41 10.95
C VAL A 91 -5.26 2.07 10.48
N THR A 92 -6.29 1.65 11.19
CA THR A 92 -6.92 0.35 11.06
C THR A 92 -7.65 0.22 9.72
N ARG A 93 -7.32 -0.86 8.97
CA ARG A 93 -7.91 -1.16 7.66
C ARG A 93 -9.43 -1.31 7.73
N ASP A 94 -9.98 -1.73 8.86
CA ASP A 94 -11.43 -1.91 9.09
C ASP A 94 -12.19 -0.58 9.13
N LYS A 95 -11.70 0.43 9.86
CA LYS A 95 -12.38 1.73 9.97
C LYS A 95 -12.26 2.56 8.69
N ASN A 96 -11.13 2.43 7.99
CA ASN A 96 -10.81 3.24 6.83
C ASN A 96 -10.83 2.45 5.51
N ALA A 97 -11.34 1.21 5.51
CA ALA A 97 -11.34 0.32 4.35
C ALA A 97 -11.96 0.98 3.11
N ALA A 98 -13.11 1.62 3.26
CA ALA A 98 -13.81 2.29 2.17
C ALA A 98 -13.00 3.45 1.57
N MET A 99 -12.35 4.24 2.42
CA MET A 99 -11.50 5.37 2.01
C MET A 99 -10.23 4.86 1.32
N ILE A 100 -9.54 3.90 1.94
CA ILE A 100 -8.32 3.29 1.41
C ILE A 100 -8.61 2.62 0.06
N TYR A 101 -9.70 1.86 -0.04
CA TYR A 101 -10.14 1.25 -1.29
C TYR A 101 -10.37 2.29 -2.37
N SER A 102 -11.10 3.37 -2.05
CA SER A 102 -11.36 4.46 -2.99
C SER A 102 -10.06 5.13 -3.45
N LEU A 103 -9.10 5.34 -2.55
CA LEU A 103 -7.80 5.93 -2.88
C LEU A 103 -6.96 5.03 -3.78
N VAL A 104 -6.81 3.77 -3.41
CA VAL A 104 -6.05 2.78 -4.20
C VAL A 104 -6.67 2.70 -5.59
N LYS A 105 -7.99 2.50 -5.69
CA LYS A 105 -8.69 2.43 -6.96
C LYS A 105 -8.51 3.70 -7.81
N SER A 106 -8.59 4.89 -7.22
CA SER A 106 -8.42 6.16 -7.92
C SER A 106 -6.99 6.40 -8.40
N SER A 107 -5.98 5.82 -7.74
CA SER A 107 -4.57 5.95 -8.16
C SER A 107 -4.19 5.08 -9.35
N LEU A 108 -4.98 4.03 -9.66
CA LEU A 108 -4.66 3.08 -10.73
C LEU A 108 -4.96 3.64 -12.13
N PRO A 109 -4.14 3.31 -13.13
CA PRO A 109 -4.42 3.62 -14.53
C PRO A 109 -5.78 3.05 -14.99
N ASP A 110 -6.43 3.76 -15.92
CA ASP A 110 -7.75 3.34 -16.42
C ASP A 110 -7.68 2.00 -17.18
N ASP A 111 -6.55 1.71 -17.83
CA ASP A 111 -6.32 0.43 -18.51
C ASP A 111 -6.30 -0.75 -17.53
N THR A 112 -5.64 -0.59 -16.38
CA THR A 112 -5.63 -1.59 -15.30
C THR A 112 -7.03 -1.81 -14.73
N LEU A 113 -7.81 -0.73 -14.54
CA LEU A 113 -9.20 -0.84 -14.07
C LEU A 113 -10.08 -1.55 -15.11
N ARG A 114 -9.85 -1.28 -16.40
CA ARG A 114 -10.57 -1.91 -17.50
C ARG A 114 -10.22 -3.40 -17.62
N ALA A 115 -8.95 -3.77 -17.47
CA ALA A 115 -8.50 -5.17 -17.41
C ALA A 115 -9.17 -5.91 -16.24
N ARG A 116 -9.23 -5.31 -15.06
CA ARG A 116 -9.94 -5.86 -13.90
C ARG A 116 -11.43 -6.06 -14.17
N GLN A 117 -12.08 -5.10 -14.83
CA GLN A 117 -13.50 -5.22 -15.13
C GLN A 117 -13.76 -6.38 -16.11
N ARG A 118 -12.90 -6.54 -17.13
CA ARG A 118 -12.99 -7.65 -18.10
C ARG A 118 -12.82 -9.01 -17.41
N SER A 119 -11.82 -9.16 -16.54
CA SER A 119 -11.60 -10.43 -15.82
C SER A 119 -12.78 -10.80 -14.93
N ARG A 120 -13.42 -9.84 -14.26
CA ARG A 120 -14.64 -10.08 -13.47
C ARG A 120 -15.82 -10.52 -14.31
N VAL A 121 -15.98 -9.98 -15.52
CA VAL A 121 -17.05 -10.38 -16.44
C VAL A 121 -16.82 -11.81 -16.93
N ILE A 122 -15.60 -12.14 -17.35
CA ILE A 122 -15.23 -13.49 -17.82
C ILE A 122 -15.50 -14.54 -16.74
N ASN A 123 -15.05 -14.28 -15.51
CA ASN A 123 -15.25 -15.20 -14.37
C ASN A 123 -16.73 -15.38 -14.00
N ARG A 124 -17.56 -14.35 -14.22
CA ARG A 124 -19.02 -14.43 -13.98
C ARG A 124 -19.71 -15.30 -15.03
N SER A 125 -19.37 -15.11 -16.30
CA SER A 125 -19.89 -15.95 -17.39
C SER A 125 -19.45 -17.42 -17.32
N GLN A 126 -18.35 -17.73 -16.63
CA GLN A 126 -17.93 -19.12 -16.40
C GLN A 126 -18.64 -19.77 -15.19
N LYS A 127 -19.03 -18.98 -14.18
CA LYS A 127 -19.79 -19.45 -13.01
C LYS A 127 -21.27 -19.73 -13.30
N GLU A 128 -21.83 -19.16 -14.36
CA GLU A 128 -23.22 -19.41 -14.78
C GLU A 128 -23.41 -20.80 -15.42
N SER A 129 -22.33 -21.57 -15.66
CA SER A 129 -22.40 -22.95 -16.16
C SER A 129 -22.32 -24.03 -15.05
N GLU A 130 -22.00 -23.68 -13.80
CA GLU A 130 -21.89 -24.63 -12.69
C GLU A 130 -22.54 -24.08 -11.41
N SER A 131 -23.74 -24.59 -11.14
CA SER A 131 -24.54 -24.51 -9.91
C SER A 131 -25.18 -23.16 -9.55
N SER A 132 -26.51 -23.16 -9.67
CA SER A 132 -27.44 -22.34 -8.91
C SER A 132 -27.22 -22.54 -7.41
N GLU A 133 -27.30 -21.42 -6.69
CA GLU A 133 -27.68 -21.22 -5.28
C GLU A 133 -26.63 -20.46 -4.44
N GLU A 134 -27.15 -19.46 -3.72
CA GLU A 134 -26.47 -18.53 -2.81
C GLU A 134 -25.72 -17.31 -3.38
N ILE A 135 -26.39 -16.50 -4.23
CA ILE A 135 -25.91 -15.15 -4.57
C ILE A 135 -26.97 -14.10 -4.25
N GLN A 136 -27.34 -13.90 -2.97
CA GLN A 136 -28.05 -12.67 -2.56
C GLN A 136 -27.63 -12.08 -1.21
N LYS A 137 -26.63 -12.60 -0.49
CA LYS A 137 -26.25 -12.07 0.85
C LYS A 137 -24.86 -11.43 0.99
N ASN A 138 -24.01 -11.44 -0.04
CA ASN A 138 -22.64 -10.88 0.05
C ASN A 138 -22.38 -9.62 -0.79
N GLU A 139 -23.38 -9.14 -1.55
CA GLU A 139 -23.16 -8.22 -2.66
C GLU A 139 -22.74 -6.79 -2.24
N SER A 140 -23.02 -6.39 -1.00
CA SER A 140 -22.57 -5.11 -0.44
C SER A 140 -21.13 -5.15 0.02
N THR A 141 -20.65 -6.28 0.54
CA THR A 141 -19.29 -6.43 1.08
C THR A 141 -18.26 -6.71 -0.03
N HIS A 142 -18.69 -7.30 -1.15
CA HIS A 142 -17.80 -7.64 -2.27
C HIS A 142 -17.40 -6.42 -3.14
N ARG A 143 -18.01 -5.24 -2.95
CA ARG A 143 -17.68 -4.04 -3.73
C ARG A 143 -16.38 -3.36 -3.30
N MET A 144 -15.92 -3.61 -2.08
CA MET A 144 -14.73 -2.99 -1.48
C MET A 144 -13.66 -4.02 -1.12
N ASP A 145 -13.50 -5.03 -1.96
CA ASP A 145 -12.45 -6.04 -1.80
C ASP A 145 -11.09 -5.45 -2.19
N LEU A 146 -10.38 -4.91 -1.19
CA LEU A 146 -9.04 -4.34 -1.33
C LEU A 146 -8.00 -5.43 -1.59
N ASP A 147 -8.10 -6.57 -0.91
CA ASP A 147 -7.12 -7.65 -1.05
C ASP A 147 -7.20 -8.27 -2.45
N GLY A 148 -8.42 -8.48 -2.97
CA GLY A 148 -8.63 -8.86 -4.36
C GLY A 148 -8.21 -7.77 -5.36
N LEU A 149 -8.15 -6.49 -4.95
CA LEU A 149 -7.59 -5.41 -5.77
C LEU A 149 -6.07 -5.49 -5.87
N LEU A 150 -5.41 -5.63 -4.73
CA LEU A 150 -3.96 -5.76 -4.66
C LEU A 150 -3.46 -7.02 -5.37
N SER A 151 -4.14 -8.16 -5.19
CA SER A 151 -3.77 -9.41 -5.87
C SER A 151 -3.87 -9.31 -7.39
N PHE A 152 -4.92 -8.66 -7.90
CA PHE A 152 -5.06 -8.42 -9.33
C PHE A 152 -3.95 -7.53 -9.89
N ILE A 153 -3.57 -6.47 -9.17
CA ILE A 153 -2.50 -5.58 -9.61
C ILE A 153 -1.17 -6.34 -9.71
N LEU A 154 -0.87 -7.22 -8.76
CA LEU A 154 0.32 -8.06 -8.80
C LEU A 154 0.34 -8.97 -10.04
N VAL A 155 -0.79 -9.58 -10.37
CA VAL A 155 -0.92 -10.41 -11.58
C VAL A 155 -0.70 -9.56 -12.85
N GLU A 156 -1.31 -8.38 -12.92
CA GLU A 156 -1.14 -7.47 -14.07
C GLU A 156 0.32 -7.02 -14.24
N ILE A 157 1.01 -6.72 -13.14
CA ILE A 157 2.44 -6.39 -13.15
C ILE A 157 3.26 -7.56 -13.69
N GLU A 158 2.98 -8.78 -13.25
CA GLU A 158 3.70 -9.97 -13.72
C GLU A 158 3.46 -10.21 -15.22
N ILE A 159 2.24 -9.95 -15.71
CA ILE A 159 1.91 -10.02 -17.13
C ILE A 159 2.71 -8.96 -17.91
N GLU A 160 2.74 -7.71 -17.44
CA GLU A 160 3.50 -6.61 -18.08
C GLU A 160 5.01 -6.94 -18.14
N GLU A 161 5.57 -7.47 -17.05
CA GLU A 161 6.98 -7.90 -16.99
C GLU A 161 7.26 -9.06 -17.96
N ARG A 162 6.37 -10.06 -18.06
CA ARG A 162 6.51 -11.18 -19.02
C ARG A 162 6.44 -10.72 -20.48
N VAL A 163 5.54 -9.79 -20.80
CA VAL A 163 5.42 -9.22 -22.15
C VAL A 163 6.67 -8.43 -22.53
N SER A 164 7.25 -7.69 -21.58
CA SER A 164 8.50 -6.95 -21.79
C SER A 164 9.73 -7.83 -22.00
N ILE A 165 9.73 -9.08 -21.51
CA ILE A 165 10.82 -10.04 -21.73
C ILE A 165 10.68 -10.75 -23.09
N ALA A 166 9.46 -10.87 -23.59
CA ALA A 166 9.15 -11.55 -24.84
C ALA A 166 9.25 -10.67 -26.10
N THR A 167 9.45 -9.35 -25.94
CA THR A 167 9.51 -8.34 -27.01
C THR A 167 10.90 -7.73 -27.07
#